data_AF-A0A832PTF9-F1
#
_entry.id   AF-A0A832PTF9-F1
#
_cell.length_a   1.000
_cell.length_b   1.000
_cell.length_c   1.000
_cell.angle_alpha   90.00
_cell.angle_beta   90.00
_cell.angle_gamma   90.00
#
_symmetry.space_group_name_H-M   'P 1'
#
loop_
_entity.id
_entity.type
_entity.pdbx_description
1 polymer ?
#
loop_
_entity_poly.entity_id
_entity_poly.type
_entity_poly.pdbx_seq_one_letter_code
_entity_poly.pdbx_strand_id
1 'polypeptide(L)'
;MPNPINRLDYAIGGLLATFFLIMLFLTLDIGYSRDEGFYFNAGEQYSHWFDVLAKAPKRAFTKAEVNKAFKYNGEHPALPKIMFGLSWRLFGKMQDPEKAPWSKAWYHQRAPPKTMLGIMSEATAMRFPALVTNSFLIFLLYIFAARYTNRRVALAATIGWMLTPHAFWHSHFSCFDMPMVTMSFATAYCFYRSVTLPGPEPGRTRPKGSWRWAILTAVVWGLALNTKHNAFFLPIIFLMWWVWHWRKDFKFSWSGRGLQIPPIPLAFFAMLFISPLIYYALWPRLWFDPIGHLKWYFGFHAKHVFYWAYYYGTLFTKPPFPVAFPFVMSAMTLSGMTAILAVVGLAHTAWLRIFRPIIAKATSITQAPAPVPAPADGILAQTPGLTSFLLLNFLVPFAVIAHPQTPIFGGTKHWMPGVPFLMIFAGVAFDRILAIATQNRHRWSKAIITALIALAFIVPATRDTLHGYTNGSTFY
;
A
#
# COMPACT_ATOMS: atom_id res chain seq x y z
N MET A 1 -17.31 -12.49 -14.23
CA MET A 1 -17.20 -12.75 -12.78
C MET A 1 -15.72 -12.83 -12.40
N PRO A 2 -15.30 -12.48 -11.17
CA PRO A 2 -13.91 -12.62 -10.74
C PRO A 2 -13.43 -14.07 -10.86
N ASN A 3 -12.16 -14.29 -11.21
CA ASN A 3 -11.59 -15.63 -11.29
C ASN A 3 -11.57 -16.30 -9.90
N PRO A 4 -11.91 -17.59 -9.81
CA PRO A 4 -11.70 -18.35 -8.58
C PRO A 4 -10.19 -18.46 -8.31
N ILE A 5 -9.79 -18.11 -7.09
CA ILE A 5 -8.43 -18.33 -6.58
C ILE A 5 -8.37 -19.75 -6.02
N ASN A 6 -7.44 -20.56 -6.52
CA ASN A 6 -7.23 -21.94 -6.06
C ASN A 6 -5.91 -22.07 -5.28
N ARG A 7 -5.60 -23.30 -4.85
CA ARG A 7 -4.39 -23.60 -4.06
C ARG A 7 -3.09 -23.20 -4.76
N LEU A 8 -3.03 -23.32 -6.10
CA LEU A 8 -1.85 -22.93 -6.86
C LEU A 8 -1.63 -21.41 -6.80
N ASP A 9 -2.70 -20.61 -6.86
CA ASP A 9 -2.57 -19.15 -6.75
C ASP A 9 -2.07 -18.74 -5.36
N TYR A 10 -2.55 -19.39 -4.30
CA TYR A 10 -2.03 -19.18 -2.95
C TYR A 10 -0.56 -19.58 -2.82
N ALA A 11 -0.17 -20.71 -3.42
CA ALA A 11 1.22 -21.17 -3.43
C ALA A 11 2.14 -20.18 -4.18
N ILE A 12 1.75 -19.73 -5.38
CA ILE A 12 2.55 -18.76 -6.15
C ILE A 12 2.70 -17.44 -5.39
N GLY A 13 1.59 -16.89 -4.87
CA GLY A 13 1.66 -15.66 -4.07
C GLY A 13 2.56 -15.82 -2.84
N GLY A 14 2.47 -16.96 -2.16
CA GLY A 14 3.29 -17.27 -0.98
C GLY A 14 4.77 -17.42 -1.31
N LEU A 15 5.09 -18.08 -2.43
CA LEU A 15 6.45 -18.21 -2.94
C LEU A 15 7.05 -16.85 -3.31
N LEU A 16 6.29 -15.98 -4.00
CA LEU A 16 6.74 -14.63 -4.34
C LEU A 16 7.02 -13.79 -3.10
N ALA A 17 6.11 -13.83 -2.10
CA ALA A 17 6.29 -13.12 -0.83
C ALA A 17 7.50 -13.64 -0.04
N THR A 18 7.68 -14.96 0.01
CA THR A 18 8.82 -15.59 0.70
C THR A 18 10.12 -15.25 -0.01
N PHE A 19 10.15 -15.31 -1.34
CA PHE A 19 11.31 -14.92 -2.14
C PHE A 19 11.66 -13.44 -1.91
N PHE A 20 10.67 -12.55 -1.92
CA PHE A 20 10.90 -11.13 -1.61
C PHE A 20 11.46 -10.94 -0.21
N LEU A 21 10.92 -11.62 0.80
CA LEU A 21 11.44 -11.57 2.17
C LEU A 21 12.91 -12.01 2.24
N ILE A 22 13.26 -13.11 1.56
CA ILE A 22 14.64 -13.59 1.46
C ILE A 22 15.52 -12.54 0.79
N MET A 23 15.09 -11.94 -0.32
CA MET A 23 15.85 -10.87 -0.98
C MET A 23 16.11 -9.71 -0.02
N LEU A 24 15.08 -9.23 0.70
CA LEU A 24 15.24 -8.16 1.66
C LEU A 24 16.29 -8.51 2.72
N PHE A 25 16.24 -9.73 3.28
CA PHE A 25 17.25 -10.20 4.24
C PHE A 25 18.67 -10.23 3.66
N LEU A 26 18.82 -10.69 2.41
CA LEU A 26 20.11 -10.75 1.72
C LEU A 26 20.67 -9.36 1.38
N THR A 27 19.81 -8.33 1.33
CA THR A 27 20.19 -6.94 1.01
C THR A 27 20.00 -5.98 2.20
N LEU A 28 20.00 -6.47 3.44
CA LEU A 28 19.84 -5.65 4.65
C LEU A 28 21.04 -4.77 5.01
N ASP A 29 22.17 -4.93 4.32
CA ASP A 29 23.38 -4.12 4.49
C ASP A 29 23.20 -2.73 3.86
N ILE A 30 22.32 -1.95 4.48
CA ILE A 30 22.00 -0.57 4.11
C ILE A 30 22.04 0.32 5.35
N GLY A 31 22.36 1.59 5.14
CA GLY A 31 22.37 2.62 6.17
C GLY A 31 21.02 2.79 6.87
N TYR A 32 21.02 3.55 7.97
CA TYR A 32 19.79 3.92 8.66
C TYR A 32 19.20 5.18 8.08
N SER A 33 17.89 5.20 7.91
CA SER A 33 17.21 6.45 7.60
C SER A 33 17.14 7.36 8.83
N ARG A 34 16.96 8.66 8.60
CA ARG A 34 16.65 9.61 9.68
C ARG A 34 15.43 9.16 10.49
N ASP A 35 14.38 8.73 9.78
CA ASP A 35 13.11 8.32 10.36
C ASP A 35 13.26 7.06 11.25
N GLU A 36 14.12 6.10 10.88
CA GLU A 36 14.42 4.92 11.70
C GLU A 36 14.97 5.28 13.08
N GLY A 37 15.81 6.32 13.19
CA GLY A 37 16.31 6.76 14.50
C GLY A 37 15.19 7.15 15.47
N PHE A 38 14.20 7.91 14.99
CA PHE A 38 13.02 8.26 15.79
C PHE A 38 12.17 7.02 16.13
N TYR A 39 11.96 6.13 15.15
CA TYR A 39 11.07 4.99 15.34
C TYR A 39 11.68 3.87 16.17
N PHE A 40 13.00 3.65 16.10
CA PHE A 40 13.68 2.72 16.99
C PHE A 40 13.64 3.21 18.44
N ASN A 41 13.95 4.48 18.67
CA ASN A 41 13.88 5.06 20.01
C ASN A 41 12.46 4.99 20.57
N ALA A 42 11.44 5.26 19.75
CA ALA A 42 10.05 5.12 20.18
C ALA A 42 9.66 3.65 20.42
N GLY A 43 10.11 2.73 19.56
CA GLY A 43 9.88 1.29 19.71
C GLY A 43 10.49 0.75 21.01
N GLU A 44 11.73 1.11 21.31
CA GLU A 44 12.41 0.78 22.57
C GLU A 44 11.59 1.28 23.76
N GLN A 45 11.22 2.57 23.77
CA GLN A 45 10.50 3.18 24.89
C GLN A 45 9.12 2.55 25.10
N TYR A 46 8.37 2.33 24.01
CA TYR A 46 7.03 1.75 24.07
C TYR A 46 7.09 0.30 24.53
N SER A 47 8.19 -0.40 24.25
CA SER A 47 8.36 -1.78 24.65
C SER A 47 8.43 -1.95 26.18
N HIS A 48 8.87 -0.94 26.93
CA HIS A 48 8.90 -0.95 28.41
C HIS A 48 7.50 -0.92 29.03
N TRP A 49 6.50 -0.37 28.33
CA TRP A 49 5.12 -0.39 28.81
C TRP A 49 4.61 -1.82 29.01
N PHE A 50 5.06 -2.78 28.18
CA PHE A 50 4.69 -4.18 28.35
C PHE A 50 5.29 -4.82 29.61
N ASP A 51 6.42 -4.35 30.11
CA ASP A 51 6.93 -4.79 31.43
C ASP A 51 6.03 -4.30 32.55
N VAL A 52 5.54 -3.05 32.44
CA VAL A 52 4.59 -2.49 33.41
C VAL A 52 3.26 -3.23 33.33
N LEU A 53 2.78 -3.54 32.13
CA LEU A 53 1.57 -4.33 31.91
C LEU A 53 1.68 -5.72 32.56
N ALA A 54 2.82 -6.40 32.39
CA ALA A 54 3.05 -7.72 32.96
C ALA A 54 3.17 -7.70 34.50
N LYS A 55 3.86 -6.70 35.07
CA LYS A 55 4.14 -6.63 36.51
C LYS A 55 3.03 -5.94 37.31
N ALA A 56 2.37 -4.95 36.75
CA ALA A 56 1.37 -4.12 37.41
C ALA A 56 0.27 -3.67 36.42
N PRO A 57 -0.65 -4.58 36.00
CA PRO A 57 -1.65 -4.29 34.97
C PRO A 57 -2.48 -3.03 35.24
N LYS A 58 -2.96 -2.85 36.48
CA LYS A 58 -3.74 -1.65 36.86
C LYS A 58 -2.95 -0.35 36.63
N ARG A 59 -1.64 -0.36 36.89
CA ARG A 59 -0.76 0.81 36.67
C ARG A 59 -0.59 1.10 35.19
N ALA A 60 -0.44 0.07 34.36
CA ALA A 60 -0.24 0.21 32.92
C ALA A 60 -1.37 0.98 32.20
N PHE A 61 -2.59 0.90 32.75
CA PHE A 61 -3.76 1.62 32.25
C PHE A 61 -4.03 2.94 32.97
N THR A 62 -3.11 3.45 33.80
CA THR A 62 -3.26 4.79 34.38
C THR A 62 -2.87 5.88 33.39
N LYS A 63 -3.50 7.06 33.51
CA LYS A 63 -3.16 8.24 32.69
C LYS A 63 -1.69 8.60 32.78
N ALA A 64 -1.10 8.53 33.97
CA ALA A 64 0.31 8.84 34.19
C ALA A 64 1.24 7.90 33.42
N GLU A 65 1.00 6.59 33.49
CA GLU A 65 1.85 5.59 32.83
C GLU A 65 1.71 5.65 31.30
N VAL A 66 0.47 5.75 30.79
CA VAL A 66 0.22 5.85 29.35
C VAL A 66 0.84 7.12 28.78
N ASN A 67 0.67 8.26 29.45
CA ASN A 67 1.27 9.52 29.02
C ASN A 67 2.80 9.48 29.07
N LYS A 68 3.40 8.74 30.01
CA LYS A 68 4.85 8.55 30.08
C LYS A 68 5.34 7.68 28.95
N ALA A 69 4.77 6.48 28.79
CA ALA A 69 5.21 5.48 27.82
C ALA A 69 5.04 5.94 26.36
N PHE A 70 3.89 6.56 26.05
CA PHE A 70 3.53 6.95 24.68
C PHE A 70 3.73 8.45 24.41
N LYS A 71 4.59 9.12 25.20
CA LYS A 71 4.89 10.55 25.03
C LYS A 71 5.66 10.83 23.75
N TYR A 72 6.75 10.08 23.55
CA TYR A 72 7.71 10.30 22.50
C TYR A 72 7.15 9.88 21.14
N ASN A 73 7.44 10.66 20.10
CA ASN A 73 6.92 10.48 18.74
C ASN A 73 5.38 10.36 18.70
N GLY A 74 4.67 11.09 19.58
CA GLY A 74 3.21 11.06 19.69
C GLY A 74 2.46 11.64 18.48
N GLU A 75 3.18 12.30 17.59
CA GLU A 75 2.73 12.79 16.28
C GLU A 75 2.41 11.67 15.30
N HIS A 76 2.72 10.42 15.61
CA HIS A 76 2.30 9.28 14.80
C HIS A 76 1.59 8.19 15.62
N PRO A 77 0.66 7.45 14.99
CA PRO A 77 0.03 6.29 15.60
C PRO A 77 1.02 5.24 16.15
N ALA A 78 0.58 4.48 17.15
CA ALA A 78 1.50 3.64 17.93
C ALA A 78 1.81 2.27 17.33
N LEU A 79 0.96 1.71 16.47
CA LEU A 79 1.03 0.29 16.08
C LEU A 79 2.38 -0.12 15.46
N PRO A 80 2.95 0.56 14.44
CA PRO A 80 4.24 0.16 13.90
C PRO A 80 5.37 0.20 14.95
N LYS A 81 5.39 1.23 15.80
CA LYS A 81 6.41 1.38 16.86
C LYS A 81 6.30 0.29 17.92
N ILE A 82 5.08 -0.03 18.34
CA ILE A 82 4.82 -1.18 19.22
C ILE A 82 5.35 -2.45 18.57
N MET A 83 5.12 -2.65 17.27
CA MET A 83 5.58 -3.85 16.58
C MET A 83 7.11 -3.92 16.44
N PHE A 84 7.77 -2.81 16.13
CA PHE A 84 9.22 -2.73 16.09
C PHE A 84 9.81 -3.06 17.48
N GLY A 85 9.30 -2.42 18.54
CA GLY A 85 9.72 -2.66 19.91
C GLY A 85 9.51 -4.11 20.38
N LEU A 86 8.35 -4.70 20.11
CA LEU A 86 8.07 -6.10 20.44
C LEU A 86 8.99 -7.06 19.68
N SER A 87 9.20 -6.83 18.39
CA SER A 87 10.12 -7.64 17.58
C SER A 87 11.55 -7.53 18.07
N TRP A 88 12.01 -6.32 18.39
CA TRP A 88 13.32 -6.09 18.99
C TRP A 88 13.49 -6.83 20.32
N ARG A 89 12.51 -6.79 21.23
CA ARG A 89 12.58 -7.55 22.48
C ARG A 89 12.63 -9.06 22.28
N LEU A 90 11.86 -9.58 21.33
CA LEU A 90 11.77 -11.01 21.08
C LEU A 90 13.03 -11.54 20.40
N PHE A 91 13.46 -10.89 19.31
CA PHE A 91 14.46 -11.43 18.39
C PHE A 91 15.83 -10.76 18.51
N GLY A 92 15.92 -9.56 19.08
CA GLY A 92 17.14 -8.77 19.16
C GLY A 92 18.17 -9.36 20.14
N LYS A 93 19.41 -9.46 19.70
CA LYS A 93 20.57 -9.74 20.53
C LYS A 93 21.09 -8.43 21.11
N MET A 94 20.71 -8.16 22.36
CA MET A 94 21.07 -6.91 23.05
C MET A 94 22.58 -6.80 23.26
N GLN A 95 23.12 -5.60 23.12
CA GLN A 95 24.50 -5.29 23.49
C GLN A 95 24.70 -5.37 25.01
N ASP A 96 25.85 -5.89 25.41
CA ASP A 96 26.30 -5.88 26.79
C ASP A 96 26.95 -4.51 27.10
N PRO A 97 26.37 -3.68 27.98
CA PRO A 97 26.89 -2.35 28.28
C PRO A 97 28.26 -2.34 28.99
N GLU A 98 28.72 -3.46 29.52
CA GLU A 98 30.08 -3.59 30.08
C GLU A 98 31.10 -3.76 28.96
N LYS A 99 30.79 -4.61 27.97
CA LYS A 99 31.65 -4.86 26.81
C LYS A 99 31.58 -3.75 25.76
N ALA A 100 30.43 -3.09 25.66
CA ALA A 100 30.16 -2.01 24.71
C ALA A 100 29.57 -0.80 25.45
N PRO A 101 30.40 0.00 26.16
CA PRO A 101 29.91 1.13 26.99
C PRO A 101 29.07 2.17 26.23
N TRP A 102 29.31 2.33 24.92
CA TRP A 102 28.53 3.22 24.05
C TRP A 102 27.04 2.83 24.00
N SER A 103 26.70 1.55 24.18
CA SER A 103 25.30 1.06 24.14
C SER A 103 24.44 1.61 25.28
N LYS A 104 25.04 2.14 26.35
CA LYS A 104 24.30 2.86 27.40
C LYS A 104 23.55 4.08 26.87
N ALA A 105 24.05 4.73 25.81
CA ALA A 105 23.37 5.85 25.17
C ALA A 105 22.20 5.40 24.29
N TRP A 106 22.20 4.14 23.87
CA TRP A 106 21.15 3.56 23.03
C TRP A 106 19.90 3.17 23.83
N TYR A 107 20.07 2.64 25.05
CA TYR A 107 18.95 2.21 25.89
C TYR A 107 18.40 3.35 26.75
N HIS A 108 17.07 3.51 26.82
CA HIS A 108 16.43 4.62 27.53
C HIS A 108 16.73 4.64 29.04
N GLN A 109 16.96 3.47 29.63
CA GLN A 109 17.35 3.32 31.04
C GLN A 109 18.84 3.02 31.21
N ARG A 110 19.65 3.25 30.16
CA ARG A 110 21.07 2.85 30.08
C ARG A 110 21.33 1.35 30.27
N ALA A 111 20.28 0.55 30.22
CA ALA A 111 20.33 -0.89 30.40
C ALA A 111 19.40 -1.57 29.37
N PRO A 112 19.87 -2.62 28.69
CA PRO A 112 19.02 -3.39 27.78
C PRO A 112 17.99 -4.20 28.56
N PRO A 113 16.85 -4.54 27.94
CA PRO A 113 16.00 -5.61 28.44
C PRO A 113 16.74 -6.96 28.37
N LYS A 114 16.25 -7.96 29.11
CA LYS A 114 16.76 -9.32 28.98
C LYS A 114 16.51 -9.85 27.57
N THR A 115 17.57 -10.32 26.90
CA THR A 115 17.48 -11.03 25.61
C THR A 115 16.56 -12.25 25.75
N MET A 116 15.59 -12.36 24.85
CA MET A 116 14.66 -13.51 24.79
C MET A 116 15.19 -14.58 23.84
N LEU A 117 15.05 -14.40 22.52
CA LEU A 117 15.55 -15.35 21.52
C LEU A 117 16.94 -14.98 21.00
N GLY A 118 17.22 -13.68 20.79
CA GLY A 118 18.55 -13.18 20.43
C GLY A 118 19.11 -13.68 19.09
N ILE A 119 18.24 -13.98 18.12
CA ILE A 119 18.61 -14.58 16.83
C ILE A 119 18.98 -13.53 15.74
N MET A 120 18.74 -12.24 16.00
CA MET A 120 18.99 -11.14 15.07
C MET A 120 19.80 -10.04 15.76
N SER A 121 20.51 -9.21 14.98
CA SER A 121 20.98 -7.92 15.49
C SER A 121 19.80 -7.05 15.91
N GLU A 122 20.01 -6.09 16.81
CA GLU A 122 18.93 -5.21 17.28
C GLU A 122 18.24 -4.45 16.14
N ALA A 123 19.02 -3.92 15.21
CA ALA A 123 18.51 -3.22 14.04
C ALA A 123 17.68 -4.12 13.11
N THR A 124 18.18 -5.33 12.82
CA THR A 124 17.42 -6.30 12.01
C THR A 124 16.13 -6.71 12.72
N ALA A 125 16.16 -6.89 14.04
CA ALA A 125 14.98 -7.21 14.81
C ALA A 125 13.95 -6.06 14.80
N MET A 126 14.37 -4.80 14.85
CA MET A 126 13.47 -3.65 14.68
C MET A 126 12.89 -3.56 13.26
N ARG A 127 13.69 -3.88 12.23
CA ARG A 127 13.27 -3.90 10.80
C ARG A 127 12.32 -5.04 10.47
N PHE A 128 12.43 -6.17 11.17
CA PHE A 128 11.73 -7.41 10.84
C PHE A 128 10.21 -7.26 10.61
N PRO A 129 9.42 -6.52 11.43
CA PRO A 129 8.00 -6.34 11.17
C PRO A 129 7.71 -5.62 9.85
N ALA A 130 8.55 -4.65 9.46
CA ALA A 130 8.44 -3.99 8.17
C ALA A 130 8.75 -4.98 7.04
N LEU A 131 9.83 -5.76 7.15
CA LEU A 131 10.19 -6.77 6.14
C LEU A 131 9.03 -7.74 5.88
N VAL A 132 8.42 -8.29 6.96
CA VAL A 132 7.30 -9.21 6.86
C VAL A 132 6.06 -8.54 6.27
N THR A 133 5.73 -7.33 6.72
CA THR A 133 4.56 -6.58 6.24
C THR A 133 4.70 -6.27 4.74
N ASN A 134 5.89 -5.85 4.31
CA ASN A 134 6.16 -5.48 2.93
C ASN A 134 6.19 -6.70 2.00
N SER A 135 6.68 -7.84 2.48
CA SER A 135 6.56 -9.12 1.78
C SER A 135 5.12 -9.61 1.68
N PHE A 136 4.29 -9.33 2.69
CA PHE A 136 2.87 -9.67 2.63
C PHE A 136 2.10 -8.87 1.56
N LEU A 137 2.51 -7.64 1.25
CA LEU A 137 1.97 -6.89 0.11
C LEU A 137 2.17 -7.63 -1.22
N ILE A 138 3.30 -8.32 -1.41
CA ILE A 138 3.58 -9.13 -2.61
C ILE A 138 2.51 -10.20 -2.80
N PHE A 139 2.19 -10.93 -1.72
CA PHE A 139 1.13 -11.91 -1.72
C PHE A 139 -0.23 -11.28 -2.04
N LEU A 140 -0.57 -10.17 -1.38
CA LEU A 140 -1.86 -9.50 -1.59
C LEU A 140 -2.02 -8.97 -3.02
N LEU A 141 -0.98 -8.34 -3.57
CA LEU A 141 -0.96 -7.81 -4.93
C LEU A 141 -1.17 -8.93 -5.96
N TYR A 142 -0.44 -10.03 -5.82
CA TYR A 142 -0.60 -11.20 -6.67
C TYR A 142 -2.03 -11.76 -6.60
N ILE A 143 -2.53 -12.03 -5.39
CA ILE A 143 -3.87 -12.61 -5.20
C ILE A 143 -4.96 -11.68 -5.73
N PHE A 144 -4.86 -10.38 -5.50
CA PHE A 144 -5.80 -9.39 -6.01
C PHE A 144 -5.80 -9.40 -7.55
N ALA A 145 -4.62 -9.27 -8.17
CA ALA A 145 -4.49 -9.22 -9.61
C ALA A 145 -4.96 -10.54 -10.24
N ALA A 146 -4.53 -11.70 -9.75
CA ALA A 146 -4.93 -13.00 -10.31
C ALA A 146 -6.45 -13.19 -10.30
N ARG A 147 -7.12 -12.71 -9.25
CA ARG A 147 -8.58 -12.78 -9.08
C ARG A 147 -9.32 -11.88 -10.07
N TYR A 148 -8.85 -10.66 -10.27
CA TYR A 148 -9.60 -9.63 -11.00
C TYR A 148 -9.07 -9.36 -12.41
N THR A 149 -7.97 -10.01 -12.79
CA THR A 149 -7.42 -10.02 -14.14
C THR A 149 -7.06 -11.46 -14.52
N ASN A 150 -5.80 -11.87 -14.47
CA ASN A 150 -5.35 -13.24 -14.69
C ASN A 150 -3.95 -13.44 -14.08
N ARG A 151 -3.44 -14.68 -14.09
CA ARG A 151 -2.12 -15.01 -13.51
C ARG A 151 -0.95 -14.29 -14.18
N ARG A 152 -1.00 -14.02 -15.49
CA ARG A 152 0.08 -13.35 -16.22
C ARG A 152 0.19 -11.89 -15.79
N VAL A 153 -0.95 -11.19 -15.76
CA VAL A 153 -1.04 -9.84 -15.21
C VAL A 153 -0.57 -9.81 -13.76
N ALA A 154 -0.99 -10.78 -12.95
CA ALA A 154 -0.59 -10.86 -11.55
C ALA A 154 0.92 -11.02 -11.37
N LEU A 155 1.55 -11.93 -12.12
CA LEU A 155 3.00 -12.12 -12.10
C LEU A 155 3.73 -10.86 -12.53
N ALA A 156 3.36 -10.28 -13.68
CA ALA A 156 4.03 -9.09 -14.21
C ALA A 156 3.87 -7.87 -13.29
N ALA A 157 2.67 -7.64 -12.75
CA ALA A 157 2.40 -6.56 -11.79
C ALA A 157 3.21 -6.74 -10.49
N THR A 158 3.24 -7.95 -9.96
CA THR A 158 3.92 -8.25 -8.70
C THR A 158 5.44 -8.15 -8.86
N ILE A 159 6.00 -8.70 -9.93
CA ILE A 159 7.43 -8.60 -10.25
C ILE A 159 7.81 -7.14 -10.52
N GLY A 160 6.99 -6.39 -11.25
CA GLY A 160 7.23 -4.96 -11.49
C GLY A 160 7.27 -4.14 -10.21
N TRP A 161 6.40 -4.46 -9.23
CA TRP A 161 6.44 -3.85 -7.90
C TRP A 161 7.71 -4.24 -7.13
N MET A 162 8.05 -5.53 -7.10
CA MET A 162 9.26 -6.03 -6.41
C MET A 162 10.55 -5.38 -6.95
N LEU A 163 10.59 -5.10 -8.25
CA LEU A 163 11.72 -4.50 -8.97
C LEU A 163 11.52 -2.99 -9.20
N THR A 164 10.75 -2.32 -8.34
CA THR A 164 10.71 -0.87 -8.30
C THR A 164 11.79 -0.40 -7.33
N PRO A 165 12.87 0.29 -7.80
CA PRO A 165 14.05 0.59 -6.99
C PRO A 165 13.71 1.24 -5.64
N HIS A 166 12.91 2.32 -5.68
CA HIS A 166 12.54 3.03 -4.47
C HIS A 166 11.68 2.18 -3.52
N ALA A 167 10.70 1.43 -4.04
CA ALA A 167 9.85 0.58 -3.22
C ALA A 167 10.64 -0.58 -2.59
N PHE A 168 11.58 -1.16 -3.34
CA PHE A 168 12.48 -2.21 -2.87
C PHE A 168 13.32 -1.72 -1.69
N TRP A 169 14.04 -0.60 -1.84
CA TRP A 169 14.90 -0.09 -0.78
C TRP A 169 14.10 0.41 0.43
N HIS A 170 12.96 1.10 0.23
CA HIS A 170 12.07 1.47 1.33
C HIS A 170 11.47 0.28 2.08
N SER A 171 11.41 -0.90 1.45
CA SER A 171 10.87 -2.11 2.10
C SER A 171 11.73 -2.62 3.24
N HIS A 172 12.99 -2.18 3.33
CA HIS A 172 13.92 -2.58 4.39
C HIS A 172 13.76 -1.77 5.67
N PHE A 173 13.32 -0.51 5.56
CA PHE A 173 13.33 0.42 6.68
C PHE A 173 12.17 0.17 7.65
N SER A 174 12.44 0.41 8.94
CA SER A 174 11.43 0.45 10.00
C SER A 174 10.65 1.77 9.98
N CYS A 175 10.16 2.15 8.81
CA CYS A 175 9.38 3.37 8.58
C CYS A 175 7.92 3.03 8.31
N PHE A 176 7.04 4.01 8.41
CA PHE A 176 5.58 3.76 8.26
C PHE A 176 5.13 3.74 6.81
N ASP A 177 5.98 4.12 5.86
CA ASP A 177 5.60 4.32 4.47
C ASP A 177 5.16 3.02 3.80
N MET A 178 6.02 2.00 3.79
CA MET A 178 5.71 0.71 3.16
C MET A 178 4.66 -0.11 3.92
N PRO A 179 4.63 -0.11 5.27
CA PRO A 179 3.47 -0.60 6.02
C PRO A 179 2.17 0.10 5.61
N MET A 180 2.19 1.42 5.38
CA MET A 180 1.02 2.16 4.93
C MET A 180 0.63 1.82 3.49
N VAL A 181 1.58 1.55 2.58
CA VAL A 181 1.28 1.02 1.23
C VAL A 181 0.54 -0.32 1.37
N THR A 182 1.05 -1.22 2.21
CA THR A 182 0.46 -2.53 2.47
C THR A 182 -0.95 -2.42 3.03
N MET A 183 -1.14 -1.60 4.08
CA MET A 183 -2.43 -1.40 4.72
C MET A 183 -3.44 -0.71 3.80
N SER A 184 -3.01 0.24 2.98
CA SER A 184 -3.86 0.87 1.95
C SER A 184 -4.36 -0.16 0.95
N PHE A 185 -3.45 -0.96 0.39
CA PHE A 185 -3.79 -1.98 -0.58
C PHE A 185 -4.67 -3.08 0.04
N ALA A 186 -4.37 -3.53 1.25
CA ALA A 186 -5.16 -4.52 1.98
C ALA A 186 -6.58 -4.02 2.27
N THR A 187 -6.73 -2.75 2.68
CA THR A 187 -8.03 -2.11 2.91
C THR A 187 -8.82 -2.03 1.61
N ALA A 188 -8.21 -1.56 0.53
CA ALA A 188 -8.81 -1.47 -0.79
C ALA A 188 -9.23 -2.85 -1.31
N TYR A 189 -8.39 -3.88 -1.12
CA TYR A 189 -8.74 -5.25 -1.49
C TYR A 189 -9.95 -5.76 -0.72
N CYS A 190 -9.97 -5.60 0.62
CA CYS A 190 -11.09 -6.02 1.44
C CYS A 190 -12.37 -5.28 1.04
N PHE A 191 -12.31 -3.96 0.86
CA PHE A 191 -13.44 -3.14 0.43
C PHE A 191 -13.97 -3.63 -0.92
N TYR A 192 -13.10 -3.76 -1.92
CA TYR A 192 -13.49 -4.18 -3.25
C TYR A 192 -14.07 -5.60 -3.25
N ARG A 193 -13.53 -6.51 -2.43
CA ARG A 193 -14.12 -7.84 -2.21
C ARG A 193 -15.50 -7.76 -1.59
N SER A 194 -15.74 -6.86 -0.64
CA SER A 194 -17.04 -6.74 0.04
C SER A 194 -18.18 -6.36 -0.92
N VAL A 195 -17.86 -5.65 -2.01
CA VAL A 195 -18.84 -5.12 -2.98
C VAL A 195 -18.90 -5.89 -4.30
N THR A 196 -18.01 -6.85 -4.53
CA THR A 196 -17.95 -7.66 -5.76
C THR A 196 -18.21 -9.15 -5.53
N LEU A 197 -18.79 -9.51 -4.38
CA LEU A 197 -19.24 -10.88 -4.14
C LEU A 197 -20.35 -11.26 -5.13
N PRO A 198 -20.47 -12.56 -5.50
CA PRO A 198 -21.61 -13.06 -6.26
C PRO A 198 -22.94 -12.71 -5.58
N GLY A 199 -24.02 -12.60 -6.35
CA GLY A 199 -25.34 -12.23 -5.84
C GLY A 199 -25.85 -13.13 -4.69
N PRO A 200 -26.88 -12.69 -3.96
CA PRO A 200 -27.46 -13.46 -2.87
C PRO A 200 -27.93 -14.86 -3.32
N GLU A 201 -27.68 -15.87 -2.48
CA GLU A 201 -28.26 -17.22 -2.63
C GLU A 201 -29.79 -17.17 -2.38
N PRO A 202 -30.59 -18.09 -2.96
CA PRO A 202 -32.03 -18.18 -2.67
C PRO A 202 -32.30 -18.21 -1.16
N GLY A 203 -33.24 -17.37 -0.70
CA GLY A 203 -33.56 -17.22 0.72
C GLY A 203 -32.64 -16.27 1.50
N ARG A 204 -31.66 -15.60 0.85
CA ARG A 204 -30.84 -14.56 1.48
C ARG A 204 -31.06 -13.21 0.83
N THR A 205 -31.04 -12.17 1.66
CA THR A 205 -31.06 -10.77 1.19
C THR A 205 -29.68 -10.26 0.75
N ARG A 206 -28.61 -10.98 1.09
CA ARG A 206 -27.21 -10.57 0.80
C ARG A 206 -26.31 -11.74 0.39
N PRO A 207 -25.22 -11.45 -0.36
CA PRO A 207 -24.18 -12.44 -0.66
C PRO A 207 -23.60 -13.11 0.58
N LYS A 208 -23.30 -14.40 0.47
CA LYS A 208 -22.55 -15.15 1.49
C LYS A 208 -21.16 -14.53 1.68
N GLY A 209 -20.81 -14.18 2.92
CA GLY A 209 -19.52 -13.55 3.25
C GLY A 209 -19.47 -12.04 3.10
N SER A 210 -20.57 -11.37 2.73
CA SER A 210 -20.65 -9.90 2.66
C SER A 210 -20.29 -9.22 3.98
N TRP A 211 -20.84 -9.70 5.09
CA TRP A 211 -20.48 -9.24 6.44
C TRP A 211 -19.02 -9.48 6.78
N ARG A 212 -18.48 -10.66 6.46
CA ARG A 212 -17.08 -10.99 6.72
C ARG A 212 -16.16 -9.98 6.03
N TRP A 213 -16.36 -9.69 4.75
CA TRP A 213 -15.52 -8.75 4.03
C TRP A 213 -15.74 -7.31 4.48
N ALA A 214 -16.97 -6.90 4.81
CA ALA A 214 -17.23 -5.57 5.37
C ALA A 214 -16.53 -5.36 6.73
N ILE A 215 -16.59 -6.36 7.62
CA ILE A 215 -15.89 -6.34 8.91
C ILE A 215 -14.38 -6.34 8.68
N LEU A 216 -13.85 -7.18 7.78
CA LEU A 216 -12.42 -7.18 7.44
C LEU A 216 -11.96 -5.84 6.88
N THR A 217 -12.75 -5.17 6.03
CA THR A 217 -12.45 -3.82 5.56
C THR A 217 -12.32 -2.86 6.73
N ALA A 218 -13.25 -2.88 7.67
CA ALA A 218 -13.21 -2.01 8.84
C ALA A 218 -12.03 -2.32 9.77
N VAL A 219 -11.74 -3.59 10.00
CA VAL A 219 -10.59 -4.03 10.81
C VAL A 219 -9.29 -3.56 10.19
N VAL A 220 -9.08 -3.86 8.90
CA VAL A 220 -7.84 -3.48 8.20
C VAL A 220 -7.73 -1.97 8.06
N TRP A 221 -8.83 -1.24 7.84
CA TRP A 221 -8.80 0.23 7.85
C TRP A 221 -8.47 0.79 9.23
N GLY A 222 -8.99 0.20 10.31
CA GLY A 222 -8.62 0.55 11.68
C GLY A 222 -7.12 0.33 11.95
N LEU A 223 -6.54 -0.75 11.43
CA LEU A 223 -5.08 -0.98 11.48
C LEU A 223 -4.31 0.03 10.61
N ALA A 224 -4.87 0.42 9.47
CA ALA A 224 -4.31 1.45 8.59
C ALA A 224 -4.27 2.82 9.27
N LEU A 225 -5.36 3.22 9.95
CA LEU A 225 -5.41 4.43 10.78
C LEU A 225 -4.38 4.40 11.91
N ASN A 226 -4.16 3.21 12.50
CA ASN A 226 -3.10 2.99 13.47
C ASN A 226 -1.69 2.91 12.88
N THR A 227 -1.54 2.99 11.55
CA THR A 227 -0.24 3.01 10.88
C THR A 227 0.16 4.44 10.51
N LYS A 228 -0.70 5.17 9.78
CA LYS A 228 -0.40 6.53 9.31
C LYS A 228 -1.66 7.30 8.93
N HIS A 229 -1.65 8.64 9.05
CA HIS A 229 -2.80 9.49 8.73
C HIS A 229 -3.25 9.38 7.26
N ASN A 230 -2.39 8.95 6.33
CA ASN A 230 -2.77 8.74 4.92
C ASN A 230 -4.01 7.84 4.78
N ALA A 231 -4.26 6.95 5.76
CA ALA A 231 -5.44 6.10 5.82
C ALA A 231 -6.77 6.88 5.83
N PHE A 232 -6.80 8.14 6.27
CA PHE A 232 -8.02 8.98 6.25
C PHE A 232 -8.53 9.28 4.84
N PHE A 233 -7.70 9.16 3.80
CA PHE A 233 -8.13 9.33 2.41
C PHE A 233 -8.87 8.11 1.84
N LEU A 234 -8.71 6.91 2.43
CA LEU A 234 -9.28 5.68 1.87
C LEU A 234 -10.82 5.70 1.78
N PRO A 235 -11.58 6.12 2.82
CA PRO A 235 -13.03 6.25 2.69
C PRO A 235 -13.45 7.24 1.59
N ILE A 236 -12.69 8.33 1.40
CA ILE A 236 -12.95 9.32 0.36
C ILE A 236 -12.79 8.68 -1.03
N ILE A 237 -11.70 7.94 -1.24
CA ILE A 237 -11.45 7.19 -2.48
C ILE A 237 -12.59 6.18 -2.75
N PHE A 238 -13.01 5.44 -1.74
CA PHE A 238 -14.08 4.45 -1.86
C PHE A 238 -15.43 5.09 -2.14
N LEU A 239 -15.72 6.24 -1.51
CA LEU A 239 -16.92 7.02 -1.76
C LEU A 239 -16.93 7.58 -3.19
N MET A 240 -15.84 8.20 -3.64
CA MET A 240 -15.67 8.66 -5.02
C MET A 240 -15.89 7.53 -6.01
N TRP A 241 -15.31 6.35 -5.75
CA TRP A 241 -15.52 5.17 -6.58
C TRP A 241 -16.96 4.72 -6.59
N TRP A 242 -17.62 4.64 -5.43
CA TRP A 242 -19.02 4.21 -5.33
C TRP A 242 -19.95 5.17 -6.07
N VAL A 243 -19.80 6.49 -5.85
CA VAL A 243 -20.56 7.51 -6.58
C VAL A 243 -20.33 7.38 -8.08
N TRP A 244 -19.08 7.26 -8.52
CA TRP A 244 -18.75 7.12 -9.94
C TRP A 244 -19.31 5.83 -10.55
N HIS A 245 -19.13 4.70 -9.86
CA HIS A 245 -19.54 3.39 -10.36
C HIS A 245 -21.06 3.31 -10.52
N TRP A 246 -21.80 3.80 -9.52
CA TRP A 246 -23.26 3.76 -9.45
C TRP A 246 -23.94 5.03 -10.00
N ARG A 247 -23.19 5.94 -10.65
CA ARG A 247 -23.69 7.25 -11.13
C ARG A 247 -24.95 7.20 -11.98
N LYS A 248 -25.20 6.10 -12.70
CA LYS A 248 -26.38 5.91 -13.55
C LYS A 248 -27.63 5.48 -12.78
N ASP A 249 -27.45 4.99 -11.57
CA ASP A 249 -28.53 4.48 -10.72
C ASP A 249 -29.05 5.54 -9.75
N PHE A 250 -28.35 6.68 -9.65
CA PHE A 250 -28.90 7.89 -9.04
C PHE A 250 -29.99 8.46 -9.96
N LYS A 251 -31.22 8.53 -9.47
CA LYS A 251 -32.35 9.14 -10.19
C LYS A 251 -32.97 10.24 -9.34
N PHE A 252 -33.22 11.39 -9.97
CA PHE A 252 -33.92 12.51 -9.34
C PHE A 252 -35.29 12.67 -10.01
N SER A 253 -36.37 12.60 -9.22
CA SER A 253 -37.72 12.93 -9.71
C SER A 253 -38.25 14.13 -8.94
N TRP A 254 -38.61 15.18 -9.68
CA TRP A 254 -39.24 16.39 -9.15
C TRP A 254 -40.73 16.17 -8.81
N SER A 255 -41.36 15.11 -9.31
CA SER A 255 -42.83 14.95 -9.33
C SER A 255 -43.40 13.96 -8.29
N GLY A 256 -42.65 13.61 -7.24
CA GLY A 256 -43.25 12.94 -6.07
C GLY A 256 -42.55 11.71 -5.51
N ARG A 257 -41.36 11.35 -5.98
CA ARG A 257 -40.48 10.39 -5.28
C ARG A 257 -39.07 10.95 -5.30
N GLY A 258 -38.56 11.34 -4.12
CA GLY A 258 -37.29 12.05 -3.97
C GLY A 258 -36.05 11.33 -4.55
N LEU A 259 -34.86 11.78 -4.15
CA LEU A 259 -33.59 11.24 -4.64
C LEU A 259 -33.50 9.71 -4.44
N GLN A 260 -33.49 8.95 -5.53
CA GLN A 260 -33.19 7.51 -5.49
C GLN A 260 -31.68 7.33 -5.41
N ILE A 261 -31.20 6.79 -4.29
CA ILE A 261 -29.78 6.51 -4.03
C ILE A 261 -29.53 5.01 -4.24
N PRO A 262 -28.44 4.59 -4.92
CA PRO A 262 -28.06 3.19 -5.02
C PRO A 262 -27.76 2.58 -3.64
N PRO A 263 -27.78 1.24 -3.50
CA PRO A 263 -27.48 0.60 -2.22
C PRO A 263 -26.10 1.00 -1.68
N ILE A 264 -26.06 1.48 -0.44
CA ILE A 264 -24.82 1.83 0.25
C ILE A 264 -24.12 0.55 0.71
N PRO A 265 -22.85 0.31 0.30
CA PRO A 265 -22.06 -0.81 0.76
C PRO A 265 -22.00 -0.92 2.28
N LEU A 266 -22.20 -2.14 2.78
CA LEU A 266 -22.08 -2.43 4.21
C LEU A 266 -20.72 -2.06 4.81
N ALA A 267 -19.66 -2.14 3.99
CA ALA A 267 -18.32 -1.76 4.38
C ALA A 267 -18.26 -0.31 4.90
N PHE A 268 -19.04 0.64 4.38
CA PHE A 268 -19.05 2.01 4.91
C PHE A 268 -19.56 2.06 6.36
N PHE A 269 -20.65 1.35 6.67
CA PHE A 269 -21.17 1.27 8.03
C PHE A 269 -20.20 0.53 8.96
N ALA A 270 -19.66 -0.62 8.51
CA ALA A 270 -18.66 -1.35 9.29
C ALA A 270 -17.44 -0.46 9.58
N MET A 271 -16.95 0.28 8.57
CA MET A 271 -15.85 1.22 8.72
C MET A 271 -16.16 2.30 9.75
N LEU A 272 -17.36 2.89 9.69
CA LEU A 272 -17.80 3.94 10.61
C LEU A 272 -17.86 3.48 12.08
N PHE A 273 -18.30 2.26 12.35
CA PHE A 273 -18.53 1.80 13.72
C PHE A 273 -17.38 0.97 14.31
N ILE A 274 -16.68 0.16 13.51
CA ILE A 274 -15.65 -0.77 14.00
C ILE A 274 -14.27 -0.11 14.01
N SER A 275 -13.93 0.65 12.96
CA SER A 275 -12.57 1.19 12.80
C SER A 275 -12.20 2.22 13.85
N PRO A 276 -13.10 3.15 14.29
CA PRO A 276 -12.80 4.04 15.41
C PRO A 276 -12.51 3.30 16.72
N LEU A 277 -13.18 2.17 16.97
CA LEU A 277 -12.93 1.35 18.16
C LEU A 277 -11.53 0.74 18.11
N ILE A 278 -11.11 0.24 16.94
CA ILE A 278 -9.75 -0.29 16.73
C ILE A 278 -8.72 0.83 16.81
N TYR A 279 -9.03 2.00 16.27
CA TYR A 279 -8.17 3.17 16.32
C TYR A 279 -7.93 3.64 17.76
N TYR A 280 -8.99 3.74 18.54
CA TYR A 280 -8.92 4.04 19.96
C TYR A 280 -8.17 2.95 20.75
N ALA A 281 -8.50 1.67 20.53
CA ALA A 281 -7.92 0.57 21.29
C ALA A 281 -6.40 0.43 21.08
N LEU A 282 -5.91 0.62 19.85
CA LEU A 282 -4.51 0.39 19.50
C LEU A 282 -3.64 1.66 19.54
N TRP A 283 -4.23 2.83 19.83
CA TRP A 283 -3.47 4.04 20.05
C TRP A 283 -3.67 4.60 21.47
N PRO A 284 -2.86 4.15 22.45
CA PRO A 284 -3.05 4.48 23.86
C PRO A 284 -3.10 5.97 24.18
N ARG A 285 -2.46 6.80 23.36
CA ARG A 285 -2.54 8.27 23.46
C ARG A 285 -3.98 8.80 23.41
N LEU A 286 -4.90 8.09 22.76
CA LEU A 286 -6.31 8.47 22.67
C LEU A 286 -7.13 8.08 23.90
N TRP A 287 -6.64 7.20 24.78
CA TRP A 287 -7.43 6.68 25.91
C TRP A 287 -7.85 7.76 26.90
N PHE A 288 -7.01 8.78 27.05
CA PHE A 288 -7.27 9.93 27.92
C PHE A 288 -7.34 11.19 27.07
N ASP A 289 -8.45 11.93 27.15
CA ASP A 289 -8.70 13.10 26.30
C ASP A 289 -8.59 12.80 24.78
N PRO A 290 -9.45 11.91 24.23
CA PRO A 290 -9.41 11.54 22.82
C PRO A 290 -9.61 12.74 21.90
N ILE A 291 -10.51 13.67 22.27
CA ILE A 291 -10.84 14.84 21.44
C ILE A 291 -9.66 15.80 21.40
N GLY A 292 -9.05 16.12 22.54
CA GLY A 292 -7.88 17.01 22.61
C GLY A 292 -6.70 16.45 21.82
N HIS A 293 -6.41 15.15 21.96
CA HIS A 293 -5.33 14.51 21.22
C HIS A 293 -5.59 14.43 19.72
N LEU A 294 -6.83 14.16 19.28
CA LEU A 294 -7.17 14.20 17.85
C LEU A 294 -7.06 15.62 17.28
N LYS A 295 -7.55 16.64 18.00
CA LYS A 295 -7.41 18.05 17.59
C LYS A 295 -5.93 18.44 17.46
N TRP A 296 -5.11 18.07 18.43
CA TRP A 296 -3.67 18.29 18.36
C TRP A 296 -3.03 17.55 17.18
N TYR A 297 -3.39 16.28 16.96
CA TYR A 297 -2.86 15.45 15.89
C TYR A 297 -3.15 16.05 14.50
N PHE A 298 -4.40 16.40 14.21
CA PHE A 298 -4.75 17.04 12.95
C PHE A 298 -4.12 18.42 12.81
N GLY A 299 -4.07 19.20 13.90
CA GLY A 299 -3.43 20.52 13.93
C GLY A 299 -1.93 20.46 13.63
N PHE A 300 -1.23 19.44 14.16
CA PHE A 300 0.18 19.20 13.91
C PHE A 300 0.45 18.90 12.43
N HIS A 301 -0.36 18.02 11.82
CA HIS A 301 -0.19 17.65 10.40
C HIS A 301 -0.61 18.75 9.43
N ALA A 302 -1.60 19.57 9.79
CA ALA A 302 -2.02 20.72 8.98
C ALA A 302 -0.97 21.83 8.93
N LYS A 303 -0.10 21.93 9.95
CA LYS A 303 0.95 22.97 10.07
C LYS A 303 2.36 22.39 9.97
N HIS A 304 2.48 21.22 9.36
CA HIS A 304 3.75 20.50 9.32
C HIS A 304 4.85 21.36 8.66
N VAL A 305 6.08 21.25 9.18
CA VAL A 305 7.24 21.96 8.63
C VAL A 305 7.50 21.56 7.17
N PHE A 306 7.87 22.54 6.36
CA PHE A 306 8.25 22.34 4.96
C PHE A 306 9.67 21.79 4.89
N TYR A 307 9.83 20.66 4.21
CA TYR A 307 11.14 20.12 3.87
C TYR A 307 11.59 20.78 2.58
N TRP A 308 12.88 21.07 2.48
CA TRP A 308 13.43 21.63 1.27
C TRP A 308 13.43 20.56 0.18
N ALA A 309 12.86 20.89 -0.97
CA ALA A 309 12.82 20.01 -2.13
C ALA A 309 13.62 20.66 -3.27
N TYR A 310 14.76 20.06 -3.64
CA TYR A 310 15.49 20.49 -4.82
C TYR A 310 14.91 19.82 -6.05
N TYR A 311 14.43 20.61 -7.00
CA TYR A 311 13.74 20.13 -8.20
C TYR A 311 14.10 20.99 -9.41
N TYR A 312 14.71 20.35 -10.43
CA TYR A 312 15.19 21.00 -11.66
C TYR A 312 15.95 22.32 -11.43
N GLY A 313 17.00 22.29 -10.62
CA GLY A 313 17.83 23.48 -10.38
C GLY A 313 17.28 24.45 -9.34
N THR A 314 16.07 24.22 -8.82
CA THR A 314 15.39 25.14 -7.89
C THR A 314 15.19 24.48 -6.54
N LEU A 315 15.61 25.16 -5.46
CA LEU A 315 15.35 24.75 -4.09
C LEU A 315 14.01 25.31 -3.60
N PHE A 316 12.99 24.46 -3.53
CA PHE A 316 11.69 24.81 -2.99
C PHE A 316 11.70 24.68 -1.47
N THR A 317 11.61 25.80 -0.76
CA THR A 317 11.53 25.84 0.70
C THR A 317 10.10 26.11 1.21
N LYS A 318 9.21 26.58 0.34
CA LYS A 318 7.79 26.90 0.60
C LYS A 318 6.95 26.68 -0.67
N PRO A 319 5.62 26.59 -0.56
CA PRO A 319 4.70 26.64 -1.69
C PRO A 319 4.88 27.90 -2.56
N PRO A 320 4.45 27.87 -3.85
CA PRO A 320 3.82 26.75 -4.54
C PRO A 320 4.84 25.69 -4.98
N PHE A 321 4.54 24.43 -4.68
CA PHE A 321 5.33 23.30 -5.15
C PHE A 321 4.93 22.88 -6.59
N PRO A 322 5.86 22.31 -7.37
CA PRO A 322 5.57 21.92 -8.76
C PRO A 322 4.51 20.81 -8.85
N VAL A 323 3.45 21.03 -9.61
CA VAL A 323 2.37 20.04 -9.84
C VAL A 323 2.92 18.74 -10.46
N ALA A 324 3.94 18.86 -11.30
CA ALA A 324 4.57 17.73 -11.97
C ALA A 324 5.43 16.86 -11.03
N PHE A 325 5.75 17.32 -9.81
CA PHE A 325 6.70 16.67 -8.90
C PHE A 325 6.41 15.18 -8.68
N PRO A 326 5.22 14.74 -8.23
CA PRO A 326 4.98 13.31 -7.98
C PRO A 326 5.04 12.44 -9.24
N PHE A 327 4.72 13.00 -10.40
CA PHE A 327 4.76 12.29 -11.68
C PHE A 327 6.19 12.11 -12.19
N VAL A 328 6.98 13.19 -12.18
CA VAL A 328 8.39 13.17 -12.60
C VAL A 328 9.20 12.30 -11.66
N MET A 329 9.04 12.48 -10.35
CA MET A 329 9.73 11.67 -9.37
C MET A 329 9.37 10.18 -9.52
N SER A 330 8.12 9.84 -9.83
CA SER A 330 7.75 8.45 -10.14
C SER A 330 8.41 7.94 -11.43
N ALA A 331 8.42 8.73 -12.51
CA ALA A 331 9.09 8.36 -13.75
C ALA A 331 10.59 8.09 -13.56
N MET A 332 11.23 8.77 -12.61
CA MET A 332 12.65 8.61 -12.28
C MET A 332 12.94 7.50 -11.26
N THR A 333 11.95 7.08 -10.46
CA THR A 333 12.15 6.13 -9.35
C THR A 333 11.51 4.76 -9.58
N LEU A 334 10.62 4.65 -10.57
CA LEU A 334 10.21 3.38 -11.14
C LEU A 334 11.33 2.86 -12.06
N SER A 335 11.48 1.54 -12.17
CA SER A 335 12.29 0.98 -13.26
C SER A 335 11.73 1.47 -14.60
N GLY A 336 12.62 1.83 -15.53
CA GLY A 336 12.22 2.38 -16.83
C GLY A 336 11.29 1.44 -17.59
N MET A 337 11.56 0.14 -17.57
CA MET A 337 10.71 -0.84 -18.25
C MET A 337 9.34 -0.99 -17.56
N THR A 338 9.31 -0.96 -16.24
CA THR A 338 8.06 -0.97 -15.46
C THR A 338 7.23 0.28 -15.73
N ALA A 339 7.85 1.45 -15.82
CA ALA A 339 7.19 2.71 -16.15
C ALA A 339 6.61 2.69 -17.58
N ILE A 340 7.37 2.20 -18.57
CA ILE A 340 6.90 2.05 -19.95
C ILE A 340 5.67 1.14 -20.00
N LEU A 341 5.73 -0.04 -19.38
CA LEU A 341 4.59 -0.95 -19.34
C LEU A 341 3.38 -0.33 -18.64
N ALA A 342 3.58 0.41 -17.55
CA ALA A 342 2.51 1.12 -16.85
C ALA A 342 1.82 2.15 -17.76
N VAL A 343 2.59 2.97 -18.48
CA VAL A 343 2.08 3.97 -19.43
C VAL A 343 1.33 3.29 -20.58
N VAL A 344 1.91 2.25 -21.18
CA VAL A 344 1.26 1.47 -22.25
C VAL A 344 -0.05 0.85 -21.77
N GLY A 345 -0.08 0.31 -20.54
CA GLY A 345 -1.27 -0.29 -19.95
C GLY A 345 -2.38 0.72 -19.67
N LEU A 346 -2.03 1.90 -19.16
CA LEU A 346 -2.95 3.02 -18.98
C LEU A 346 -3.50 3.52 -20.33
N ALA A 347 -2.62 3.76 -21.30
CA ALA A 347 -3.00 4.24 -22.63
C ALA A 347 -3.92 3.25 -23.36
N HIS A 348 -3.61 1.95 -23.29
CA HIS A 348 -4.47 0.90 -23.84
C HIS A 348 -5.83 0.86 -23.16
N THR A 349 -5.86 0.94 -21.83
CA THR A 349 -7.13 0.95 -21.10
C THR A 349 -7.96 2.18 -21.46
N ALA A 350 -7.34 3.35 -21.59
CA ALA A 350 -8.00 4.57 -22.04
C ALA A 350 -8.54 4.44 -23.48
N TRP A 351 -7.74 3.88 -24.39
CA TRP A 351 -8.17 3.57 -25.77
C TRP A 351 -9.43 2.71 -25.79
N LEU A 352 -9.43 1.61 -25.05
CA LEU A 352 -10.57 0.68 -25.01
C LEU A 352 -11.82 1.28 -24.36
N ARG A 353 -11.67 2.09 -23.32
CA ARG A 353 -12.80 2.55 -22.48
C ARG A 353 -13.36 3.91 -22.85
N ILE A 354 -12.55 4.76 -23.48
CA ILE A 354 -12.91 6.14 -23.78
C ILE A 354 -12.95 6.33 -25.29
N PHE A 355 -11.80 6.20 -25.95
CA PHE A 355 -11.67 6.61 -27.35
C PHE A 355 -12.42 5.68 -28.32
N ARG A 356 -12.28 4.35 -28.18
CA ARG A 356 -12.94 3.38 -29.08
C ARG A 356 -14.48 3.49 -29.05
N PRO A 357 -15.17 3.56 -27.89
CA PRO A 357 -16.62 3.77 -27.87
C PRO A 357 -17.06 5.10 -28.50
N ILE A 358 -16.29 6.18 -28.30
CA ILE A 358 -16.58 7.50 -28.89
C ILE A 358 -16.46 7.42 -30.42
N ILE A 359 -15.36 6.87 -30.93
CA ILE A 359 -15.13 6.71 -32.37
C ILE A 359 -16.20 5.81 -32.99
N ALA A 360 -16.50 4.66 -32.39
CA ALA A 360 -17.51 3.73 -32.90
C ALA A 360 -18.91 4.38 -32.98
N LYS A 361 -19.26 5.24 -32.01
CA LYS A 361 -20.50 6.01 -32.04
C LYS A 361 -20.49 7.11 -33.11
N ALA A 362 -19.33 7.75 -33.33
CA ALA A 362 -19.18 8.86 -34.27
C ALA A 362 -19.12 8.44 -35.74
N THR A 363 -18.49 7.30 -36.05
CA THR A 363 -18.26 6.89 -37.45
C THR A 363 -19.33 5.96 -37.99
N SER A 364 -20.25 5.42 -37.17
CA SER A 364 -21.16 4.31 -37.53
C SER A 364 -20.46 3.06 -38.10
N ILE A 365 -19.13 3.05 -38.15
CA ILE A 365 -18.29 1.92 -38.55
C ILE A 365 -18.16 1.02 -37.33
N THR A 366 -18.99 -0.01 -37.29
CA THR A 366 -18.91 -1.11 -36.32
C THR A 366 -17.73 -2.06 -36.59
N GLN A 367 -17.03 -1.88 -37.72
CA GLN A 367 -16.04 -2.80 -38.27
C GLN A 367 -14.56 -2.42 -38.04
N ALA A 368 -14.25 -1.51 -37.10
CA ALA A 368 -12.84 -1.33 -36.72
C ALA A 368 -12.28 -2.70 -36.25
N PRO A 369 -11.14 -3.18 -36.80
CA PRO A 369 -10.60 -4.49 -36.46
C PRO A 369 -10.55 -4.64 -34.95
N ALA A 370 -11.18 -5.70 -34.43
CA ALA A 370 -11.13 -5.95 -33.01
C ALA A 370 -9.66 -6.12 -32.61
N PRO A 371 -9.16 -5.40 -31.59
CA PRO A 371 -7.81 -5.62 -31.12
C PRO A 371 -7.64 -7.09 -30.75
N VAL A 372 -6.45 -7.64 -31.01
CA VAL A 372 -6.10 -9.03 -30.65
C VAL A 372 -6.56 -9.27 -29.21
N PRO A 373 -7.46 -10.25 -28.97
CA PRO A 373 -8.02 -10.45 -27.64
C PRO A 373 -6.93 -10.81 -26.65
N ALA A 374 -6.63 -9.90 -25.71
CA ALA A 374 -5.84 -10.24 -24.54
C ALA A 374 -6.78 -10.80 -23.46
N PRO A 375 -6.42 -11.90 -22.77
CA PRO A 375 -7.25 -12.46 -21.71
C PRO A 375 -7.64 -11.43 -20.63
N ALA A 376 -6.73 -10.51 -20.30
CA ALA A 376 -6.99 -9.43 -19.35
C ALA A 376 -8.09 -8.45 -19.79
N ASP A 377 -8.18 -8.12 -21.08
CA ASP A 377 -9.09 -7.08 -21.58
C ASP A 377 -10.56 -7.46 -21.36
N GLY A 378 -10.90 -8.73 -21.59
CA GLY A 378 -12.24 -9.27 -21.34
C GLY A 378 -12.60 -9.27 -19.86
N ILE A 379 -11.64 -9.62 -18.99
CA ILE A 379 -11.89 -9.74 -17.55
C ILE A 379 -12.01 -8.36 -16.90
N LEU A 380 -11.17 -7.41 -17.28
CA LEU A 380 -11.30 -6.01 -16.86
C LEU A 380 -12.66 -5.44 -17.28
N ALA A 381 -13.12 -5.74 -18.50
CA ALA A 381 -14.41 -5.29 -19.02
C ALA A 381 -15.60 -5.82 -18.21
N GLN A 382 -15.54 -7.09 -17.81
CA GLN A 382 -16.61 -7.77 -17.10
C GLN A 382 -16.61 -7.54 -15.59
N THR A 383 -15.51 -7.05 -15.00
CA THR A 383 -15.43 -6.84 -13.55
C THR A 383 -16.01 -5.48 -13.16
N PRO A 384 -17.05 -5.42 -12.29
CA PRO A 384 -17.78 -4.19 -12.00
C PRO A 384 -16.90 -3.06 -11.45
N GLY A 385 -16.74 -1.98 -12.21
CA GLY A 385 -16.06 -0.77 -11.75
C GLY A 385 -14.56 -0.92 -11.48
N LEU A 386 -13.92 -2.04 -11.86
CA LEU A 386 -12.52 -2.33 -11.54
C LEU A 386 -11.56 -1.24 -12.05
N THR A 387 -11.69 -0.86 -13.33
CA THR A 387 -10.79 0.14 -13.93
C THR A 387 -10.83 1.46 -13.17
N SER A 388 -12.02 1.98 -12.84
CA SER A 388 -12.14 3.20 -12.03
C SER A 388 -11.65 2.99 -10.60
N PHE A 389 -11.80 1.79 -10.02
CA PHE A 389 -11.27 1.48 -8.69
C PHE A 389 -9.75 1.58 -8.66
N LEU A 390 -9.08 0.93 -9.63
CA LEU A 390 -7.62 0.98 -9.77
C LEU A 390 -7.13 2.40 -10.03
N LEU A 391 -7.78 3.13 -10.95
CA LEU A 391 -7.41 4.51 -11.28
C LEU A 391 -7.57 5.46 -10.09
N LEU A 392 -8.67 5.37 -9.33
CA LEU A 392 -8.88 6.25 -8.18
C LEU A 392 -7.88 5.97 -7.06
N ASN A 393 -7.60 4.70 -6.76
CA ASN A 393 -6.59 4.34 -5.75
C ASN A 393 -5.17 4.72 -6.21
N PHE A 394 -4.89 4.71 -7.51
CA PHE A 394 -3.62 5.20 -8.07
C PHE A 394 -3.54 6.74 -8.04
N LEU A 395 -4.53 7.43 -8.60
CA LEU A 395 -4.45 8.86 -8.90
C LEU A 395 -4.69 9.76 -7.69
N VAL A 396 -5.52 9.38 -6.72
CA VAL A 396 -5.82 10.25 -5.58
C VAL A 396 -4.57 10.53 -4.72
N PRO A 397 -3.74 9.55 -4.34
CA PRO A 397 -2.47 9.82 -3.66
C PRO A 397 -1.55 10.77 -4.45
N PHE A 398 -1.50 10.64 -5.77
CA PHE A 398 -0.73 11.54 -6.63
C PHE A 398 -1.32 12.94 -6.68
N ALA A 399 -2.64 13.06 -6.84
CA ALA A 399 -3.35 14.34 -6.94
C ALA A 399 -3.24 15.17 -5.66
N VAL A 400 -3.30 14.52 -4.49
CA VAL A 400 -3.11 15.17 -3.19
C VAL A 400 -1.74 15.84 -3.11
N ILE A 401 -0.69 15.17 -3.60
CA ILE A 401 0.68 15.68 -3.55
C ILE A 401 1.01 16.64 -4.69
N ALA A 402 0.36 16.48 -5.85
CA ALA A 402 0.48 17.40 -6.97
C ALA A 402 -0.15 18.78 -6.67
N HIS A 403 -0.96 18.90 -5.61
CA HIS A 403 -1.54 20.18 -5.24
C HIS A 403 -0.44 21.16 -4.75
N PRO A 404 -0.31 22.38 -5.32
CA PRO A 404 0.84 23.27 -5.05
C PRO A 404 1.03 23.68 -3.58
N GLN A 405 -0.02 23.64 -2.78
CA GLN A 405 0.02 23.97 -1.35
C GLN A 405 0.33 22.77 -0.45
N THR A 406 0.34 21.55 -1.00
CA THR A 406 0.64 20.36 -0.22
C THR A 406 2.14 20.29 0.04
N PRO A 407 2.59 20.24 1.30
CA PRO A 407 4.02 20.12 1.61
C PRO A 407 4.62 18.87 0.97
N ILE A 408 5.72 19.04 0.25
CA ILE A 408 6.56 17.91 -0.17
C ILE A 408 7.41 17.51 1.04
N PHE A 409 6.87 16.60 1.85
CA PHE A 409 7.61 15.90 2.88
C PHE A 409 8.32 14.72 2.17
N GLY A 410 9.62 14.50 2.40
CA GLY A 410 10.48 13.43 1.84
C GLY A 410 10.02 12.68 0.58
N GLY A 411 10.72 12.87 -0.54
CA GLY A 411 10.74 11.96 -1.71
C GLY A 411 9.39 11.42 -2.17
N THR A 412 9.34 10.16 -2.60
CA THR A 412 8.14 9.57 -3.23
C THR A 412 7.12 8.99 -2.26
N LYS A 413 7.40 9.04 -0.96
CA LYS A 413 6.71 8.21 0.04
C LYS A 413 5.22 8.50 0.23
N HIS A 414 4.77 9.69 -0.12
CA HIS A 414 3.39 10.12 0.10
C HIS A 414 2.40 9.54 -0.89
N TRP A 415 2.85 9.25 -2.12
CA TRP A 415 1.99 8.73 -3.18
C TRP A 415 2.32 7.28 -3.56
N MET A 416 3.37 6.68 -2.97
CA MET A 416 3.64 5.24 -3.05
C MET A 416 2.40 4.34 -2.85
N PRO A 417 1.41 4.66 -1.96
CA PRO A 417 0.21 3.84 -1.83
C PRO A 417 -0.58 3.62 -3.13
N GLY A 418 -0.47 4.53 -4.10
CA GLY A 418 -1.13 4.39 -5.40
C GLY A 418 -0.40 3.50 -6.39
N VAL A 419 0.90 3.26 -6.21
CA VAL A 419 1.77 2.60 -7.19
C VAL A 419 1.45 1.10 -7.38
N PRO A 420 1.11 0.29 -6.37
CA PRO A 420 0.70 -1.10 -6.59
C PRO A 420 -0.50 -1.24 -7.56
N PHE A 421 -1.41 -0.27 -7.56
CA PHE A 421 -2.53 -0.24 -8.52
C PHE A 421 -2.08 0.11 -9.94
N LEU A 422 -1.07 0.99 -10.07
CA LEU A 422 -0.41 1.27 -11.34
C LEU A 422 0.27 0.02 -11.92
N MET A 423 0.89 -0.80 -11.07
CA MET A 423 1.56 -2.04 -11.49
C MET A 423 0.59 -3.04 -12.13
N ILE A 424 -0.70 -3.02 -11.76
CA ILE A 424 -1.71 -3.87 -12.40
C ILE A 424 -1.89 -3.45 -13.87
N PHE A 425 -1.83 -2.16 -14.20
CA PHE A 425 -1.85 -1.69 -15.59
C PHE A 425 -0.57 -2.11 -16.34
N ALA A 426 0.59 -2.07 -15.69
CA ALA A 426 1.82 -2.62 -16.27
C ALA A 426 1.67 -4.11 -16.62
N GLY A 427 1.07 -4.89 -15.73
CA GLY A 427 0.78 -6.30 -15.99
C GLY A 427 -0.20 -6.53 -17.14
N VAL A 428 -1.18 -5.64 -17.34
CA VAL A 428 -2.12 -5.68 -18.48
C VAL A 428 -1.39 -5.45 -19.80
N ALA A 429 -0.47 -4.47 -19.85
CA ALA A 429 0.37 -4.26 -21.01
C ALA A 429 1.23 -5.49 -21.32
N PHE A 430 1.85 -6.08 -20.30
CA PHE A 430 2.66 -7.29 -20.44
C PHE A 430 1.85 -8.47 -21.00
N ASP A 431 0.68 -8.77 -20.44
CA ASP A 431 -0.19 -9.86 -20.91
C ASP A 431 -0.61 -9.65 -22.36
N ARG A 432 -0.86 -8.40 -22.76
CA ARG A 432 -1.21 -8.06 -24.14
C ARG A 432 -0.05 -8.23 -25.10
N ILE A 433 1.14 -7.72 -24.77
CA ILE A 433 2.35 -7.88 -25.59
C ILE A 433 2.60 -9.38 -25.80
N LEU A 434 2.46 -10.18 -24.74
CA LEU A 434 2.62 -11.62 -24.81
C LEU A 434 1.54 -12.28 -25.69
N ALA A 435 0.27 -11.88 -25.54
CA ALA A 435 -0.83 -12.41 -26.34
C ALA A 435 -0.61 -12.15 -27.84
N ILE A 436 -0.16 -10.95 -28.22
CA ILE A 436 0.14 -10.58 -29.61
C ILE A 436 1.34 -11.39 -30.12
N ALA A 437 2.45 -11.42 -29.38
CA ALA A 437 3.68 -12.07 -29.84
C ALA A 437 3.53 -13.60 -29.97
N THR A 438 2.65 -14.21 -29.17
CA THR A 438 2.43 -15.66 -29.16
C THR A 438 1.23 -16.11 -30.00
N GLN A 439 0.51 -15.18 -30.64
CA GLN A 439 -0.65 -15.49 -31.46
C GLN A 439 -0.25 -16.40 -32.64
N ASN A 440 -1.03 -17.47 -32.88
CA ASN A 440 -0.83 -18.44 -33.95
C ASN A 440 0.56 -19.11 -33.99
N ARG A 441 1.34 -19.05 -32.91
CA ARG A 441 2.65 -19.71 -32.82
C ARG A 441 2.52 -21.15 -32.31
N HIS A 442 3.48 -22.01 -32.66
CA HIS A 442 3.59 -23.35 -32.09
C HIS A 442 4.03 -23.31 -30.61
N ARG A 443 3.72 -24.34 -29.80
CA ARG A 443 3.93 -24.36 -28.34
C ARG A 443 5.35 -23.99 -27.90
N TRP A 444 6.37 -24.48 -28.61
CA TRP A 444 7.77 -24.21 -28.30
C TRP A 444 8.15 -22.77 -28.61
N SER A 445 7.74 -22.25 -29.77
CA SER A 445 7.91 -20.84 -30.11
C SER A 445 7.22 -19.93 -29.09
N LYS A 446 6.01 -20.29 -28.61
CA LYS A 446 5.34 -19.55 -27.54
C LYS A 446 6.19 -19.52 -26.27
N ALA A 447 6.74 -20.67 -25.84
CA ALA A 447 7.58 -20.75 -24.65
C ALA A 447 8.83 -19.88 -24.75
N ILE A 448 9.55 -19.97 -25.89
CA ILE A 448 10.75 -19.15 -26.14
C ILE A 448 10.41 -17.66 -26.16
N ILE A 449 9.38 -17.25 -26.90
CA ILE A 449 8.93 -15.85 -26.95
C ILE A 449 8.52 -15.35 -25.57
N THR A 450 7.83 -16.18 -24.78
CA THR A 450 7.46 -15.84 -23.40
C THR A 450 8.70 -15.61 -22.54
N ALA A 451 9.68 -16.49 -22.61
CA ALA A 451 10.93 -16.36 -21.87
C ALA A 451 11.70 -15.09 -22.27
N LEU A 452 11.81 -14.80 -23.58
CA LEU A 452 12.47 -13.61 -24.07
C LEU A 452 11.79 -12.32 -23.62
N ILE A 453 10.45 -12.24 -23.69
CA ILE A 453 9.69 -11.08 -23.21
C ILE A 453 9.82 -10.93 -21.70
N ALA A 454 9.77 -12.03 -20.94
CA ALA A 454 9.97 -12.01 -19.49
C ALA A 454 11.38 -11.52 -19.13
N LEU A 455 12.42 -11.99 -19.84
CA LEU A 455 13.80 -11.52 -19.62
C LEU A 455 13.98 -10.05 -19.99
N ALA A 456 13.39 -9.60 -21.10
CA ALA A 456 13.41 -8.19 -21.52
C ALA A 456 12.71 -7.27 -20.51
N PHE A 457 11.79 -7.81 -19.70
CA PHE A 457 11.17 -7.09 -18.59
C PHE A 457 12.01 -7.16 -17.31
N ILE A 458 12.38 -8.36 -16.88
CA ILE A 458 13.01 -8.62 -15.58
C ILE A 458 14.44 -8.12 -15.51
N VAL A 459 15.25 -8.33 -16.57
CA VAL A 459 16.68 -8.02 -16.54
C VAL A 459 16.93 -6.51 -16.39
N PRO A 460 16.33 -5.63 -17.22
CA PRO A 460 16.46 -4.18 -17.02
C PRO A 460 15.90 -3.72 -15.68
N ALA A 461 14.75 -4.25 -15.24
CA ALA A 461 14.16 -3.84 -13.96
C ALA A 461 15.00 -4.26 -12.74
N THR A 462 15.63 -5.43 -12.81
CA THR A 462 16.58 -5.89 -11.81
C THR A 462 17.82 -5.00 -11.80
N ARG A 463 18.37 -4.69 -12.98
CA ARG A 463 19.50 -3.77 -13.12
C ARG A 463 19.17 -2.40 -12.51
N ASP A 464 18.03 -1.82 -12.85
CA ASP A 464 17.58 -0.53 -12.31
C ASP A 464 17.41 -0.60 -10.78
N THR A 465 16.94 -1.72 -10.23
CA THR A 465 16.76 -1.89 -8.78
C THR A 465 18.09 -1.97 -8.04
N LEU A 466 19.05 -2.73 -8.58
CA LEU A 466 20.37 -2.92 -7.98
C LEU A 466 21.27 -1.70 -8.14
N HIS A 467 21.13 -0.95 -9.24
CA HIS A 467 21.93 0.25 -9.54
C HIS A 467 21.21 1.57 -9.24
N GLY A 468 19.92 1.53 -8.90
CA GLY A 468 19.17 2.64 -8.33
C GLY A 468 19.74 2.92 -6.95
N TYR A 469 20.77 3.75 -6.92
CA TYR A 469 21.69 3.96 -5.79
C TYR A 469 21.01 3.89 -4.41
N THR A 470 21.57 3.06 -3.54
CA THR A 470 21.20 2.87 -2.11
C THR A 470 21.28 4.16 -1.30
N ASN A 471 22.10 5.12 -1.74
CA ASN A 471 22.20 6.44 -1.13
C ASN A 471 21.30 7.48 -1.83
N GLY A 472 21.13 7.41 -3.17
CA GLY A 472 20.47 8.45 -3.99
C GLY A 472 18.95 8.39 -4.10
N SER A 473 18.38 7.18 -4.04
CA SER A 473 16.94 6.95 -4.24
C SER A 473 16.13 6.93 -2.94
N THR A 474 16.82 6.89 -1.81
CA THR A 474 16.29 6.90 -0.44
C THR A 474 16.72 8.16 0.33
N PHE A 475 17.38 9.12 -0.34
CA PHE A 475 17.94 10.31 0.31
C PHE A 475 16.84 11.11 1.03
N TYR A 476 17.07 11.27 2.34
CA TYR A 476 16.32 12.10 3.29
C TYR A 476 16.88 13.51 3.34
#